data_AF-A0A1L9B0S1-F1
#
_entry.id   AF-A0A1L9B0S1-F1
#
_cell.length_a   1.000
_cell.length_b   1.000
_cell.length_c   1.000
_cell.angle_alpha   90.00
_cell.angle_beta   90.00
_cell.angle_gamma   90.00
#
_symmetry.space_group_name_H-M   'P 1'
#
loop_
_entity.id
_entity.type
_entity.pdbx_description
1 polymer ?
#
loop_
_entity_poly.entity_id
_entity_poly.type
_entity_poly.pdbx_seq_one_letter_code
_entity_poly.pdbx_strand_id
1 'polypeptide(L)'
;MALTGTLKDFGIADILQLIGQQQKTGVLYLKSKDQDVQVFIRDGNIVRAESITRKKKDLLGNMLVAAELITPQQLASALEIQKRTLKRLGDVLTSTGAISAEKLKQMMRLQVTESLYGLFSWKAGDYEFKQEESVQVDADDLAPLRAESVLMEGFRMVDEWPHLRKKLSNEATTFEKLKELPPQKAQDKEDDFDASFDDAFSEEKKDENKGEFKTIGSAERRVYSLIGAGRDVRKLVELSCLGEFETWKALVNLLNLEYIRALQPSGLSGLSSSARGGELIVRLGGVLARAAVTLLVIAALSFVASRLRPDTWDLQGASASSYSDPAAQRLVSRAQQVRIEAALEVFRLEKGNLPERLDSLVEVGLLRNEDLRYPWRDDYYYRRTSDRQFILLPPLR
;
A
#
# COMPACT_ATOMS: atom_id res chain seq x y z
N MET A 1 5.57 17.76 -27.43
CA MET A 1 6.86 17.57 -26.74
C MET A 1 6.59 16.72 -25.50
N ALA A 2 7.36 15.66 -25.26
CA ALA A 2 7.24 14.88 -24.03
C ALA A 2 8.04 15.56 -22.93
N LEU A 3 7.43 15.84 -21.77
CA LEU A 3 8.13 16.37 -20.60
C LEU A 3 8.60 15.17 -19.78
N THR A 4 9.91 14.91 -19.73
CA THR A 4 10.48 13.77 -18.99
C THR A 4 11.54 14.25 -18.02
N GLY A 5 11.62 13.63 -16.85
CA GLY A 5 12.63 13.98 -15.85
C GLY A 5 12.51 13.17 -14.57
N THR A 6 13.17 13.63 -13.51
CA THR A 6 13.13 13.00 -12.19
C THR A 6 12.39 13.89 -11.18
N LEU A 7 11.67 13.26 -10.25
CA LEU A 7 10.98 13.93 -9.14
C LEU A 7 11.93 14.61 -8.14
N LYS A 8 13.23 14.34 -8.25
CA LYS A 8 14.26 14.98 -7.44
C LYS A 8 14.60 16.37 -7.98
N ASP A 9 14.55 16.54 -9.30
CA ASP A 9 14.89 17.79 -9.97
C ASP A 9 13.66 18.71 -10.09
N PHE A 10 12.50 18.13 -10.37
CA PHE A 10 11.20 18.80 -10.42
C PHE A 10 10.20 18.04 -9.56
N GLY A 11 9.73 18.64 -8.46
CA GLY A 11 8.78 17.99 -7.58
C GLY A 11 7.43 17.78 -8.27
N ILE A 12 6.61 16.86 -7.74
CA ILE A 12 5.25 16.64 -8.27
C ILE A 12 4.43 17.92 -8.32
N ALA A 13 4.65 18.80 -7.34
CA ALA A 13 3.96 20.08 -7.27
C ALA A 13 4.29 20.98 -8.47
N ASP A 14 5.58 21.11 -8.79
CA ASP A 14 6.05 21.92 -9.92
C ASP A 14 5.51 21.38 -11.25
N ILE A 15 5.46 20.05 -11.39
CA ILE A 15 4.95 19.38 -12.60
C ILE A 15 3.45 19.65 -12.77
N LEU A 16 2.65 19.43 -11.73
CA LEU A 16 1.21 19.67 -11.78
C LEU A 16 0.91 21.16 -11.99
N GLN A 17 1.68 22.06 -11.38
CA GLN A 17 1.56 23.50 -11.57
C GLN A 17 1.84 23.90 -13.02
N LEU A 18 2.91 23.37 -13.61
CA LEU A 18 3.27 23.64 -15.01
C LEU A 18 2.17 23.17 -15.97
N ILE A 19 1.65 21.96 -15.75
CA ILE A 19 0.59 21.36 -16.56
C ILE A 19 -0.71 22.16 -16.43
N GLY A 20 -1.08 22.54 -15.21
CA GLY A 20 -2.28 23.35 -14.91
C GLY A 20 -2.22 24.72 -15.57
N GLN A 21 -1.14 25.47 -15.34
CA GLN A 21 -0.95 26.82 -15.89
C GLN A 21 -0.91 26.84 -17.43
N GLN A 22 -0.33 25.81 -18.05
CA GLN A 22 -0.29 25.68 -19.50
C GLN A 22 -1.53 25.01 -20.10
N GLN A 23 -2.54 24.68 -19.27
CA GLN A 23 -3.77 23.98 -19.67
C GLN A 23 -3.51 22.77 -20.57
N LYS A 24 -2.50 21.96 -20.22
CA LYS A 24 -2.12 20.82 -21.04
C LYS A 24 -3.12 19.67 -20.89
N THR A 25 -3.31 18.94 -21.98
CA THR A 25 -4.10 17.70 -22.04
C THR A 25 -3.18 16.53 -22.36
N GLY A 26 -3.32 15.43 -21.62
CA GLY A 26 -2.46 14.26 -21.77
C GLY A 26 -2.41 13.38 -20.52
N VAL A 27 -1.44 12.47 -20.50
CA VAL A 27 -1.23 11.52 -19.40
C VAL A 27 0.15 11.73 -18.79
N LEU A 28 0.16 11.97 -17.47
CA LEU A 28 1.36 12.02 -16.65
C LEU A 28 1.62 10.65 -16.04
N TYR A 29 2.70 10.01 -16.48
CA TYR A 29 3.22 8.76 -15.94
C TYR A 29 4.24 9.07 -14.86
N LEU A 30 4.07 8.45 -13.70
CA LEU A 30 4.93 8.59 -12.53
C LEU A 30 5.37 7.21 -12.08
N LYS A 31 6.67 7.02 -11.88
CA LYS A 31 7.24 5.75 -11.42
C LYS A 31 8.16 5.97 -10.23
N SER A 32 7.97 5.17 -9.19
CA SER A 32 8.90 5.02 -8.08
C SER A 32 9.24 3.54 -7.91
N LYS A 33 10.10 3.20 -6.95
CA LYS A 33 10.65 1.83 -6.80
C LYS A 33 9.58 0.73 -6.74
N ASP A 34 8.47 0.99 -6.05
CA ASP A 34 7.42 0.01 -5.78
C ASP A 34 6.04 0.43 -6.30
N GLN A 35 5.94 1.60 -6.95
CA GLN A 35 4.65 2.20 -7.30
C GLN A 35 4.71 2.91 -8.64
N ASP A 36 3.71 2.64 -9.47
CA ASP A 36 3.49 3.31 -10.74
C ASP A 36 2.12 3.99 -10.67
N VAL A 37 2.04 5.25 -11.08
CA VAL A 37 0.82 6.06 -11.09
C VAL A 37 0.68 6.76 -12.44
N GLN A 38 -0.54 6.77 -12.98
CA GLN A 38 -0.92 7.51 -14.17
C GLN A 38 -1.95 8.55 -13.77
N VAL A 39 -1.72 9.80 -14.13
CA VAL A 39 -2.66 10.91 -13.91
C VAL A 39 -3.10 11.41 -15.28
N PHE A 40 -4.39 11.30 -15.54
CA PHE A 40 -5.05 11.73 -16.76
C PHE A 40 -5.52 13.17 -16.58
N ILE A 41 -5.13 14.03 -17.51
CA ILE A 41 -5.30 15.47 -17.40
C ILE A 41 -5.93 16.00 -18.68
N ARG A 42 -6.92 16.88 -18.52
CA ARG A 42 -7.63 17.57 -19.61
C ARG A 42 -7.74 19.04 -19.28
N ASP A 43 -7.25 19.89 -20.17
CA ASP A 43 -7.29 21.35 -20.07
C ASP A 43 -6.73 21.85 -18.73
N GLY A 44 -5.64 21.22 -18.26
CA GLY A 44 -5.02 21.51 -16.96
C GLY A 44 -5.74 20.89 -15.75
N ASN A 45 -6.89 20.23 -15.93
CA ASN A 45 -7.65 19.59 -14.85
C ASN A 45 -7.39 18.08 -14.79
N ILE A 46 -7.23 17.55 -13.58
CA ILE A 46 -7.08 16.12 -13.34
C ILE A 46 -8.47 15.48 -13.43
N VAL A 47 -8.64 14.60 -14.42
CA VAL A 47 -9.91 13.89 -14.64
C VAL A 47 -9.89 12.50 -14.01
N ARG A 48 -8.71 11.89 -13.88
CA ARG A 48 -8.56 10.54 -13.34
C ARG A 48 -7.13 10.31 -12.85
N ALA A 49 -6.97 9.53 -11.78
CA ALA A 49 -5.67 9.05 -11.33
C ALA A 49 -5.75 7.55 -11.04
N GLU A 50 -4.75 6.81 -11.50
CA GLU A 50 -4.68 5.38 -11.32
C GLU A 50 -3.29 4.95 -10.90
N SER A 51 -3.20 4.24 -9.78
CA SER A 51 -2.01 3.44 -9.53
C SER A 51 -2.08 2.14 -10.33
N ILE A 52 -1.01 1.80 -11.05
CA ILE A 52 -0.89 0.54 -11.80
C ILE A 52 -0.45 -0.57 -10.83
N THR A 53 0.53 -0.28 -9.99
CA THR A 53 1.08 -1.18 -8.98
C THR A 53 0.34 -0.96 -7.65
N ARG A 54 -0.94 -1.34 -7.58
CA ARG A 54 -1.77 -1.17 -6.38
C ARG A 54 -1.44 -2.21 -5.32
N LYS A 55 -1.31 -1.79 -4.06
CA LYS A 55 -1.45 -2.75 -2.95
C LYS A 55 -2.88 -3.25 -2.95
N LYS A 56 -3.08 -4.53 -2.59
CA LYS A 56 -4.41 -5.16 -2.61
C LYS A 56 -5.46 -4.31 -1.87
N LYS A 57 -5.09 -3.69 -0.75
CA LYS A 57 -5.98 -2.84 0.06
C LYS A 57 -6.49 -1.57 -0.66
N ASP A 58 -5.73 -1.05 -1.62
CA ASP A 58 -6.03 0.22 -2.32
C ASP A 58 -6.93 0.00 -3.56
N LEU A 59 -7.26 -1.26 -3.87
CA LEU A 59 -8.21 -1.60 -4.93
C LEU A 59 -9.63 -1.15 -4.55
N LEU A 60 -10.38 -0.58 -5.49
CA LEU A 60 -11.71 0.00 -5.24
C LEU A 60 -12.64 -1.03 -4.56
N GLY A 61 -12.70 -2.25 -5.08
CA GLY A 61 -13.52 -3.31 -4.50
C GLY A 61 -13.18 -3.60 -3.03
N ASN A 62 -11.90 -3.62 -2.67
CA ASN A 62 -11.49 -3.87 -1.29
C ASN A 62 -11.76 -2.66 -0.39
N MET A 63 -11.62 -1.43 -0.89
CA MET A 63 -12.04 -0.22 -0.17
C MET A 63 -13.53 -0.24 0.14
N LEU A 64 -14.37 -0.64 -0.83
CA LEU A 64 -15.83 -0.76 -0.64
C LEU A 64 -16.19 -1.81 0.43
N VAL A 65 -15.46 -2.93 0.47
CA VAL A 65 -15.64 -3.97 1.49
C VAL A 65 -15.18 -3.47 2.87
N ALA A 66 -14.03 -2.81 2.94
CA ALA A 66 -13.48 -2.28 4.19
C ALA A 66 -14.40 -1.22 4.82
N ALA A 67 -14.98 -0.37 3.97
CA ALA A 67 -16.00 0.63 4.33
C ALA A 67 -17.38 0.03 4.64
N GLU A 68 -17.54 -1.30 4.57
CA GLU A 68 -18.80 -2.01 4.79
C GLU A 68 -19.95 -1.56 3.85
N LEU A 69 -19.60 -1.00 2.70
CA LEU A 69 -20.58 -0.60 1.67
C LEU A 69 -21.06 -1.79 0.85
N ILE A 70 -20.22 -2.80 0.69
CA ILE A 70 -20.54 -4.09 0.08
C ILE A 70 -19.94 -5.23 0.90
N THR A 71 -20.46 -6.44 0.75
CA THR A 71 -19.90 -7.64 1.38
C THR A 71 -18.79 -8.27 0.52
N PRO A 72 -17.87 -9.04 1.12
CA PRO A 72 -16.88 -9.81 0.35
C PRO A 72 -17.52 -10.74 -0.70
N GLN A 73 -18.69 -11.30 -0.40
CA GLN A 73 -19.44 -12.17 -1.30
C GLN A 73 -20.01 -11.39 -2.49
N GLN A 74 -20.55 -10.19 -2.26
CA GLN A 74 -21.01 -9.31 -3.34
C GLN A 74 -19.85 -8.91 -4.26
N LEU A 75 -18.69 -8.57 -3.69
CA LEU A 75 -17.50 -8.27 -4.49
C LEU A 75 -17.05 -9.48 -5.34
N ALA A 76 -17.02 -10.67 -4.74
CA ALA A 76 -16.63 -11.89 -5.46
C ALA A 76 -17.56 -12.18 -6.63
N SER A 77 -18.89 -12.10 -6.40
CA SER A 77 -19.90 -12.26 -7.45
C SER A 77 -19.76 -11.22 -8.56
N ALA A 78 -19.55 -9.96 -8.20
CA ALA A 78 -19.35 -8.87 -9.16
C ALA A 78 -18.09 -9.10 -10.03
N LEU A 79 -16.99 -9.57 -9.44
CA LEU A 79 -15.77 -9.92 -10.18
C LEU A 79 -15.97 -11.10 -11.14
N GLU A 80 -16.81 -12.09 -10.80
CA GLU A 80 -17.15 -13.18 -11.72
C GLU A 80 -17.99 -12.69 -12.91
N ILE A 81 -18.99 -11.84 -12.65
CA ILE A 81 -19.80 -11.21 -13.69
C ILE A 81 -18.92 -10.33 -14.58
N GLN A 82 -18.00 -9.57 -13.98
CA GLN A 82 -17.03 -8.73 -14.69
C GLN A 82 -16.19 -9.57 -15.65
N LYS A 83 -15.67 -10.73 -15.21
CA LYS A 83 -14.88 -11.64 -16.06
C LYS A 83 -15.68 -12.20 -17.24
N ARG A 84 -16.97 -12.48 -17.05
CA ARG A 84 -17.84 -13.04 -18.10
C ARG A 84 -18.34 -11.99 -19.09
N THR A 85 -18.63 -10.79 -18.61
CA THR A 85 -19.27 -9.72 -19.40
C THR A 85 -18.30 -8.66 -19.91
N LEU A 86 -17.08 -8.62 -19.37
CA LEU A 86 -16.04 -7.61 -19.61
C LEU A 86 -16.50 -6.16 -19.32
N LYS A 87 -17.61 -5.98 -18.59
CA LYS A 87 -18.07 -4.68 -18.09
C LYS A 87 -17.15 -4.15 -16.98
N ARG A 88 -17.28 -2.88 -16.60
CA ARG A 88 -16.53 -2.33 -15.47
C ARG A 88 -17.10 -2.85 -14.15
N LEU A 89 -16.23 -3.00 -13.16
CA LEU A 89 -16.65 -3.47 -11.83
C LEU A 89 -17.70 -2.54 -11.21
N GLY A 90 -17.55 -1.22 -11.40
CA GLY A 90 -18.50 -0.21 -10.93
C GLY A 90 -19.91 -0.45 -11.49
N ASP A 91 -20.03 -0.57 -12.81
CA ASP A 91 -21.30 -0.82 -13.50
C ASP A 91 -21.97 -2.13 -13.06
N VAL A 92 -21.16 -3.17 -12.82
CA VAL A 92 -21.66 -4.45 -12.31
C VAL A 92 -22.21 -4.28 -10.89
N LEU A 93 -21.49 -3.57 -10.02
CA LEU A 93 -21.92 -3.33 -8.64
C LEU A 93 -23.19 -2.46 -8.55
N THR A 94 -23.35 -1.49 -9.44
CA THR A 94 -24.57 -0.65 -9.49
C THR A 94 -25.74 -1.40 -10.10
N SER A 95 -25.53 -2.12 -11.22
CA SER A 95 -26.60 -2.88 -11.89
C SER A 95 -27.12 -4.06 -11.06
N THR A 96 -26.27 -4.65 -10.20
CA THR A 96 -26.68 -5.69 -9.24
C THR A 96 -27.32 -5.13 -7.96
N GLY A 97 -27.38 -3.80 -7.81
CA GLY A 97 -27.92 -3.14 -6.63
C GLY A 97 -27.04 -3.30 -5.37
N ALA A 98 -25.78 -3.72 -5.52
CA ALA A 98 -24.87 -3.87 -4.39
C ALA A 98 -24.47 -2.52 -3.77
N ILE A 99 -24.39 -1.47 -4.59
CA ILE A 99 -24.09 -0.09 -4.16
C ILE A 99 -24.85 0.93 -5.01
N SER A 100 -25.20 2.08 -4.44
CA SER A 100 -25.77 3.20 -5.21
C SER A 100 -24.70 3.90 -6.06
N ALA A 101 -25.12 4.49 -7.18
CA ALA A 101 -24.22 5.25 -8.06
C ALA A 101 -23.54 6.41 -7.34
N GLU A 102 -24.26 7.13 -6.46
CA GLU A 102 -23.73 8.23 -5.66
C GLU A 102 -22.59 7.78 -4.74
N LYS A 103 -22.80 6.71 -3.96
CA LYS A 103 -21.78 6.18 -3.05
C LYS A 103 -20.57 5.62 -3.80
N LEU A 104 -20.80 4.98 -4.95
CA LEU A 104 -19.71 4.51 -5.80
C LEU A 104 -18.88 5.70 -6.30
N LYS A 105 -19.53 6.78 -6.76
CA LYS A 105 -18.87 8.00 -7.21
C LYS A 105 -18.04 8.64 -6.10
N GLN A 106 -18.58 8.74 -4.88
CA GLN A 106 -17.83 9.23 -3.71
C GLN A 106 -16.58 8.39 -3.43
N MET A 107 -16.69 7.06 -3.49
CA MET A 107 -15.55 6.18 -3.22
C MET A 107 -14.51 6.17 -4.35
N MET A 108 -14.94 6.34 -5.60
CA MET A 108 -14.01 6.56 -6.72
C MET A 108 -13.26 7.89 -6.54
N ARG A 109 -13.96 8.96 -6.12
CA ARG A 109 -13.34 10.26 -5.81
C ARG A 109 -12.27 10.09 -4.73
N LEU A 110 -12.63 9.43 -3.63
CA LEU A 110 -11.71 9.16 -2.54
C LEU A 110 -10.46 8.40 -3.01
N GLN A 111 -10.62 7.35 -3.82
CA GLN A 111 -9.49 6.59 -4.36
C GLN A 111 -8.55 7.45 -5.22
N VAL A 112 -9.10 8.31 -6.08
CA VAL A 112 -8.32 9.22 -6.92
C VAL A 112 -7.55 10.21 -6.05
N THR A 113 -8.25 10.85 -5.11
CA THR A 113 -7.69 11.84 -4.20
C THR A 113 -6.56 11.26 -3.32
N GLU A 114 -6.77 10.09 -2.72
CA GLU A 114 -5.74 9.36 -1.96
C GLU A 114 -4.53 8.99 -2.82
N SER A 115 -4.76 8.58 -4.07
CA SER A 115 -3.68 8.28 -5.02
C SER A 115 -2.87 9.54 -5.35
N LEU A 116 -3.52 10.68 -5.55
CA LEU A 116 -2.88 11.96 -5.85
C LEU A 116 -2.09 12.48 -4.65
N TYR A 117 -2.67 12.49 -3.45
CA TYR A 117 -1.99 12.97 -2.26
C TYR A 117 -0.80 12.08 -1.86
N GLY A 118 -0.89 10.78 -2.12
CA GLY A 118 0.24 9.86 -1.99
C GLY A 118 1.47 10.32 -2.79
N LEU A 119 1.30 10.94 -3.95
CA LEU A 119 2.40 11.43 -4.79
C LEU A 119 3.20 12.55 -4.14
N PHE A 120 2.58 13.43 -3.33
CA PHE A 120 3.28 14.50 -2.64
C PHE A 120 4.27 14.00 -1.57
N SER A 121 4.09 12.75 -1.12
CA SER A 121 5.03 12.10 -0.21
C SER A 121 6.27 11.52 -0.91
N TRP A 122 6.28 11.44 -2.24
CA TRP A 122 7.37 10.85 -3.00
C TRP A 122 8.58 11.79 -3.05
N LYS A 123 9.72 11.32 -2.55
CA LYS A 123 11.00 12.06 -2.56
C LYS A 123 11.85 11.81 -3.80
N ALA A 124 11.56 10.73 -4.53
CA ALA A 124 12.31 10.31 -5.71
C ALA A 124 11.43 9.42 -6.60
N GLY A 125 11.68 9.50 -7.90
CA GLY A 125 10.99 8.77 -8.95
C GLY A 125 11.23 9.43 -10.29
N ASP A 126 10.73 8.81 -11.34
CA ASP A 126 10.78 9.31 -12.71
C ASP A 126 9.38 9.73 -13.16
N TYR A 127 9.32 10.75 -14.00
CA TYR A 127 8.07 11.20 -14.61
C TYR A 127 8.20 11.32 -16.12
N GLU A 128 7.09 11.08 -16.80
CA GLU A 128 6.93 11.30 -18.24
C GLU A 128 5.52 11.83 -18.49
N PHE A 129 5.40 13.02 -19.07
CA PHE A 129 4.13 13.55 -19.56
C PHE A 129 4.03 13.35 -21.07
N LYS A 130 3.01 12.59 -21.49
CA LYS A 130 2.65 12.43 -22.89
C LYS A 130 1.45 13.30 -23.19
N GLN A 131 1.69 14.34 -24.00
CA GLN A 131 0.62 15.20 -24.48
C GLN A 131 -0.22 14.42 -25.50
N GLU A 132 -1.54 14.43 -25.32
CA GLU A 132 -2.50 13.75 -26.21
C GLU A 132 -3.57 14.75 -26.65
N GLU A 133 -4.10 14.59 -27.87
CA GLU A 133 -5.13 15.48 -28.42
C GLU A 133 -6.47 15.33 -27.71
N SER A 134 -6.79 14.11 -27.28
CA SER A 134 -7.97 13.85 -26.46
C SER A 134 -7.68 12.71 -25.51
N VAL A 135 -7.87 12.98 -24.23
CA VAL A 135 -8.01 11.93 -23.21
C VAL A 135 -9.48 11.53 -23.23
N GLN A 136 -9.78 10.28 -23.56
CA GLN A 136 -11.15 9.77 -23.47
C GLN A 136 -11.57 9.82 -22.00
N VAL A 137 -12.55 10.67 -21.71
CA VAL A 137 -13.21 10.75 -20.41
C VAL A 137 -14.58 10.14 -20.64
N ASP A 138 -14.87 9.08 -19.91
CA ASP A 138 -16.17 8.45 -19.98
C ASP A 138 -17.21 9.38 -19.36
N ALA A 139 -18.48 9.26 -19.79
CA ALA A 139 -19.57 10.09 -19.26
C ALA A 139 -19.78 9.93 -17.74
N ASP A 140 -19.27 8.84 -17.15
CA ASP A 140 -19.33 8.52 -15.71
C ASP A 140 -18.06 8.91 -14.93
N ASP A 141 -17.08 9.56 -15.57
CA ASP A 141 -15.88 10.00 -14.88
C ASP A 141 -16.19 11.10 -13.85
N LEU A 142 -15.32 11.18 -12.85
CA LEU A 142 -15.44 12.11 -11.72
C LEU A 142 -15.42 13.57 -12.20
N ALA A 143 -16.00 14.46 -11.38
CA ALA A 143 -15.87 15.90 -11.63
C ALA A 143 -14.38 16.27 -11.73
N PRO A 144 -13.95 17.00 -12.78
CA PRO A 144 -12.56 17.37 -12.96
C PRO A 144 -12.02 18.12 -11.73
N LEU A 145 -10.87 17.70 -11.23
CA LEU A 145 -10.18 18.35 -10.13
C LEU A 145 -9.18 19.37 -10.71
N ARG A 146 -9.27 20.63 -10.28
CA ARG A 146 -8.28 21.65 -10.65
C ARG A 146 -6.92 21.29 -10.07
N ALA A 147 -5.87 21.37 -10.88
CA ALA A 147 -4.52 21.04 -10.45
C ALA A 147 -4.08 21.92 -9.27
N GLU A 148 -4.38 23.23 -9.32
CA GLU A 148 -4.03 24.20 -8.28
C GLU A 148 -4.63 23.82 -6.92
N SER A 149 -5.87 23.37 -6.92
CA SER A 149 -6.53 23.00 -5.67
C SER A 149 -6.00 21.68 -5.10
N VAL A 150 -5.62 20.72 -5.96
CA VAL A 150 -4.91 19.51 -5.54
C VAL A 150 -3.53 19.86 -4.96
N LEU A 151 -2.84 20.85 -5.52
CA LEU A 151 -1.56 21.36 -5.01
C LEU A 151 -1.71 21.97 -3.62
N MET A 152 -2.67 22.86 -3.43
CA MET A 152 -2.91 23.55 -2.16
C MET A 152 -3.21 22.54 -1.05
N GLU A 153 -4.11 21.60 -1.30
CA GLU A 153 -4.43 20.56 -0.32
C GLU A 153 -3.26 19.60 -0.10
N GLY A 154 -2.55 19.21 -1.16
CA GLY A 154 -1.35 18.37 -1.06
C GLY A 154 -0.27 19.00 -0.17
N PHE A 155 -0.01 20.30 -0.30
CA PHE A 155 0.94 21.00 0.56
C PHE A 155 0.48 21.10 2.01
N ARG A 156 -0.79 21.47 2.22
CA ARG A 156 -1.40 21.50 3.54
C ARG A 156 -1.26 20.15 4.24
N MET A 157 -1.52 19.06 3.52
CA MET A 157 -1.37 17.71 4.04
C MET A 157 0.08 17.38 4.40
N VAL A 158 1.05 17.68 3.54
CA VAL A 158 2.47 17.41 3.81
C VAL A 158 2.96 18.14 5.07
N ASP A 159 2.48 19.36 5.31
CA ASP A 159 2.86 20.18 6.48
C ASP A 159 2.15 19.76 7.78
N GLU A 160 0.85 19.45 7.71
CA GLU A 160 0.05 19.05 8.87
C GLU A 160 0.32 17.60 9.31
N TRP A 161 0.64 16.70 8.37
CA TRP A 161 0.73 15.26 8.64
C TRP A 161 1.72 14.87 9.76
N PRO A 162 2.94 15.44 9.84
CA PRO A 162 3.86 15.18 10.96
C PRO A 162 3.27 15.58 12.32
N HIS A 163 2.50 16.67 12.36
CA HIS A 163 1.85 17.16 13.58
C HIS A 163 0.73 16.24 14.04
N LEU A 164 -0.09 15.74 13.10
CA LEU A 164 -1.13 14.76 13.37
C LEU A 164 -0.56 13.44 13.91
N ARG A 165 0.51 12.92 13.27
CA ARG A 165 1.21 11.70 13.70
C ARG A 165 1.86 11.80 15.08
N LYS A 166 2.35 12.99 15.44
CA LYS A 166 2.91 13.22 16.77
C LYS A 166 1.84 13.16 17.86
N LYS A 167 0.64 13.66 17.60
CA LYS A 167 -0.49 13.63 18.56
C LYS A 167 -1.14 12.25 18.65
N LEU A 168 -1.19 11.52 17.54
CA LEU A 168 -1.90 10.25 17.42
C LEU A 168 -0.92 9.15 16.98
N SER A 169 -0.01 8.77 17.86
CA SER A 169 1.17 7.96 17.47
C SER A 169 0.87 6.51 17.08
N ASN A 170 -0.31 5.98 17.42
CA ASN A 170 -0.65 4.57 17.19
C ASN A 170 -1.98 4.41 16.44
N GLU A 171 -1.93 3.73 15.32
CA GLU A 171 -3.11 3.37 14.52
C GLU A 171 -4.06 2.39 15.25
N ALA A 172 -3.56 1.66 16.24
CA ALA A 172 -4.35 0.76 17.10
C ALA A 172 -5.02 1.48 18.29
N THR A 173 -4.91 2.81 18.38
CA THR A 173 -5.60 3.59 19.41
C THR A 173 -7.11 3.51 19.19
N THR A 174 -7.85 3.23 20.26
CA THR A 174 -9.32 3.29 20.27
C THR A 174 -9.78 4.53 21.01
N PHE A 175 -11.05 4.92 20.85
CA PHE A 175 -11.57 6.16 21.41
C PHE A 175 -12.84 5.92 22.23
N GLU A 176 -12.98 6.69 23.31
CA GLU A 176 -14.19 6.77 24.11
C GLU A 176 -14.81 8.16 23.96
N LYS A 177 -16.14 8.22 23.85
CA LYS A 177 -16.90 9.46 23.77
C LYS A 177 -17.07 10.05 25.17
N LEU A 178 -16.70 11.32 25.35
CA LEU A 178 -16.80 12.01 26.64
C LEU A 178 -18.05 12.88 26.74
N LYS A 179 -18.44 13.55 25.65
CA LYS A 179 -19.50 14.58 25.62
C LYS A 179 -20.24 14.50 24.29
N GLU A 180 -21.55 14.75 24.30
CA GLU A 180 -22.33 14.84 23.06
C GLU A 180 -21.94 16.07 22.24
N LEU A 181 -21.97 15.92 20.91
CA LEU A 181 -21.69 17.03 20.00
C LEU A 181 -22.87 18.03 20.01
N PRO A 182 -22.60 19.34 19.86
CA PRO A 182 -23.66 20.32 19.66
C PRO A 182 -24.50 19.99 18.40
N PRO A 183 -25.80 20.33 18.38
CA PRO A 183 -26.64 20.13 17.21
C PRO A 183 -26.06 20.85 15.98
N GLN A 184 -26.27 20.27 14.79
CA GLN A 184 -25.80 20.84 13.53
C GLN A 184 -26.57 22.13 13.25
N LYS A 185 -25.86 23.23 12.94
CA LYS A 185 -26.54 24.46 12.55
C LYS A 185 -27.02 24.28 11.11
N ALA A 186 -28.22 24.78 10.79
CA ALA A 186 -28.87 24.59 9.49
C ALA A 186 -28.11 25.19 8.28
N GLN A 187 -27.02 25.93 8.52
CA GLN A 187 -26.11 26.45 7.49
C GLN A 187 -25.01 25.44 7.08
N ASP A 188 -24.76 24.38 7.87
CA ASP A 188 -23.79 23.34 7.54
C ASP A 188 -24.46 22.25 6.66
N LYS A 189 -25.13 22.65 5.57
CA LYS A 189 -25.67 21.69 4.60
C LYS A 189 -24.50 20.97 3.94
N GLU A 190 -24.68 19.67 3.72
CA GLU A 190 -23.76 18.73 3.07
C GLU A 190 -22.69 19.42 2.21
N ASP A 191 -21.49 19.53 2.78
CA ASP A 191 -20.29 19.79 2.01
C ASP A 191 -20.07 18.56 1.12
N ASP A 192 -20.75 18.53 -0.02
CA ASP A 192 -20.15 17.91 -1.19
C ASP A 192 -18.76 18.53 -1.28
N PHE A 193 -17.70 17.74 -1.45
CA PHE A 193 -16.31 18.22 -1.36
C PHE A 193 -16.04 19.46 -2.24
N ASP A 194 -16.87 19.70 -3.26
CA ASP A 194 -16.91 20.93 -4.07
C ASP A 194 -17.23 22.19 -3.26
N ALA A 195 -18.10 22.13 -2.23
CA ALA A 195 -18.41 23.27 -1.36
C ALA A 195 -17.23 23.66 -0.48
N SER A 196 -16.47 22.72 0.10
CA SER A 196 -15.22 23.08 0.82
C SER A 196 -14.14 23.63 -0.13
N PHE A 197 -14.20 23.30 -1.41
CA PHE A 197 -13.29 23.79 -2.45
C PHE A 197 -13.67 25.19 -2.95
N ASP A 198 -14.95 25.47 -3.20
CA ASP A 198 -15.45 26.79 -3.61
C ASP A 198 -15.51 27.76 -2.40
N ASP A 199 -15.82 27.28 -1.20
CA ASP A 199 -15.89 28.07 0.04
C ASP A 199 -14.50 28.44 0.60
N ALA A 200 -13.43 27.83 0.09
CA ALA A 200 -12.05 28.28 0.31
C ALA A 200 -11.67 29.48 -0.58
N PHE A 201 -12.45 29.76 -1.63
CA PHE A 201 -12.18 30.80 -2.64
C PHE A 201 -13.35 31.77 -2.89
N SER A 202 -14.47 31.65 -2.17
CA SER A 202 -15.57 32.62 -2.21
C SER A 202 -15.19 33.89 -1.42
N GLU A 203 -15.31 35.07 -2.04
CA GLU A 203 -15.12 36.38 -1.39
C GLU A 203 -16.28 36.75 -0.44
N GLU A 204 -16.93 35.78 0.21
CA GLU A 204 -17.79 36.09 1.33
C GLU A 204 -16.93 36.14 2.59
N LYS A 205 -16.79 37.35 3.15
CA LYS A 205 -16.02 37.69 4.35
C LYS A 205 -16.05 36.60 5.43
N LYS A 206 -15.16 35.62 5.32
CA LYS A 206 -14.78 34.77 6.45
C LYS A 206 -13.89 35.64 7.33
N ASP A 207 -14.37 35.89 8.54
CA ASP A 207 -13.60 36.49 9.63
C ASP A 207 -12.18 35.92 9.60
N GLU A 208 -11.23 36.79 9.26
CA GLU A 208 -9.81 36.49 9.30
C GLU A 208 -9.45 36.01 10.71
N ASN A 209 -8.70 34.90 10.79
CA ASN A 209 -7.93 34.51 11.96
C ASN A 209 -8.68 33.83 13.14
N LYS A 210 -9.48 32.78 12.88
CA LYS A 210 -9.93 31.83 13.92
C LYS A 210 -9.42 30.42 13.57
N GLY A 211 -8.40 29.96 14.29
CA GLY A 211 -7.69 28.71 13.99
C GLY A 211 -8.59 27.49 13.76
N GLU A 212 -8.19 26.63 12.82
CA GLU A 212 -8.90 25.45 12.28
C GLU A 212 -9.41 24.44 13.33
N PHE A 213 -8.97 24.53 14.58
CA PHE A 213 -9.31 23.60 15.66
C PHE A 213 -10.44 24.08 16.58
N LYS A 214 -11.37 24.95 16.14
CA LYS A 214 -12.44 25.49 17.01
C LYS A 214 -13.87 25.09 16.65
N THR A 215 -14.14 24.65 15.42
CA THR A 215 -15.48 24.28 14.97
C THR A 215 -15.56 22.79 14.65
N ILE A 216 -16.70 22.20 14.94
CA ILE A 216 -16.99 20.80 14.63
C ILE A 216 -17.71 20.77 13.29
N GLY A 217 -16.99 20.36 12.25
CA GLY A 217 -17.52 20.23 10.90
C GLY A 217 -18.22 18.90 10.65
N SER A 218 -18.55 18.67 9.38
CA SER A 218 -19.17 17.45 8.87
C SER A 218 -18.27 16.22 9.06
N ALA A 219 -16.96 16.37 8.83
CA ALA A 219 -15.95 15.33 9.02
C ALA A 219 -15.86 14.87 10.50
N GLU A 220 -15.73 15.79 11.45
CA GLU A 220 -15.71 15.47 12.88
C GLU A 220 -16.97 14.77 13.34
N ARG A 221 -18.15 15.25 12.90
CA ARG A 221 -19.44 14.61 13.22
C ARG A 221 -19.50 13.19 12.70
N ARG A 222 -19.06 12.97 11.45
CA ARG A 222 -19.04 11.64 10.85
C ARG A 222 -18.13 10.69 11.61
N VAL A 223 -16.89 11.09 11.86
CA VAL A 223 -15.93 10.28 12.63
C VAL A 223 -16.44 10.01 14.04
N TYR A 224 -16.96 11.04 14.73
CA TYR A 224 -17.54 10.90 16.07
C TYR A 224 -18.70 9.89 16.08
N SER A 225 -19.59 9.91 15.08
CA SER A 225 -20.70 8.95 15.01
C SER A 225 -20.21 7.50 14.95
N LEU A 226 -19.07 7.26 14.30
CA LEU A 226 -18.47 5.94 14.07
C LEU A 226 -17.64 5.41 15.24
N ILE A 227 -17.27 6.25 16.20
CA ILE A 227 -16.55 5.82 17.41
C ILE A 227 -17.44 4.85 18.20
N GLY A 228 -16.91 3.65 18.44
CA GLY A 228 -17.56 2.56 19.16
C GLY A 228 -16.52 1.55 19.67
N ALA A 229 -16.96 0.59 20.49
CA ALA A 229 -16.08 -0.37 21.13
C ALA A 229 -15.27 -1.18 20.09
N GLY A 230 -13.95 -1.29 20.31
CA GLY A 230 -13.05 -2.09 19.48
C GLY A 230 -12.73 -1.51 18.10
N ARG A 231 -13.19 -0.30 17.78
CA ARG A 231 -12.83 0.38 16.52
C ARG A 231 -11.58 1.21 16.73
N ASP A 232 -10.49 0.78 16.09
CA ASP A 232 -9.23 1.52 16.05
C ASP A 232 -9.23 2.59 14.95
N VAL A 233 -8.15 3.37 14.86
CA VAL A 233 -8.01 4.44 13.87
C VAL A 233 -8.16 3.90 12.45
N ARG A 234 -7.58 2.73 12.16
CA ARG A 234 -7.65 2.11 10.83
C ARG A 234 -9.09 1.84 10.44
N LYS A 235 -9.85 1.21 11.34
CA LYS A 235 -11.25 0.90 11.08
C LYS A 235 -12.09 2.17 10.95
N LEU A 236 -11.77 3.23 11.69
CA LEU A 236 -12.44 4.52 11.54
C LEU A 236 -12.16 5.17 10.18
N VAL A 237 -10.93 5.09 9.67
CA VAL A 237 -10.57 5.57 8.31
C VAL A 237 -11.38 4.83 7.24
N GLU A 238 -11.49 3.51 7.37
CA GLU A 238 -12.26 2.68 6.43
C GLU A 238 -13.75 3.04 6.45
N LEU A 239 -14.35 3.15 7.63
CA LEU A 239 -15.79 3.42 7.78
C LEU A 239 -16.17 4.87 7.48
N SER A 240 -15.28 5.84 7.75
CA SER A 240 -15.57 7.26 7.55
C SER A 240 -15.72 7.61 6.07
N CYS A 241 -15.01 6.90 5.19
CA CYS A 241 -14.90 7.23 3.76
C CYS A 241 -14.38 8.67 3.51
N LEU A 242 -13.62 9.24 4.46
CA LEU A 242 -13.03 10.57 4.36
C LEU A 242 -11.57 10.54 3.89
N GLY A 243 -10.92 9.38 3.97
CA GLY A 243 -9.49 9.24 3.74
C GLY A 243 -8.67 9.25 5.02
N GLU A 244 -7.38 8.91 4.90
CA GLU A 244 -6.50 8.76 6.06
C GLU A 244 -6.31 10.12 6.72
N PHE A 245 -5.96 11.14 5.94
CA PHE A 245 -5.64 12.47 6.43
C PHE A 245 -6.81 13.15 7.15
N GLU A 246 -7.96 13.25 6.49
CA GLU A 246 -9.13 13.94 7.04
C GLU A 246 -9.69 13.24 8.27
N THR A 247 -9.66 11.90 8.31
CA THR A 247 -10.08 11.15 9.50
C THR A 247 -9.15 11.44 10.69
N TRP A 248 -7.84 11.48 10.47
CA TRP A 248 -6.87 11.80 11.51
C TRP A 248 -7.00 13.25 11.99
N LYS A 249 -7.18 14.20 11.07
CA LYS A 249 -7.43 15.61 11.41
C LYS A 249 -8.67 15.73 12.29
N ALA A 250 -9.78 15.10 11.90
CA ALA A 250 -11.01 15.08 12.65
C ALA A 250 -10.84 14.46 14.05
N LEU A 251 -10.13 13.32 14.18
CA LEU A 251 -9.84 12.71 15.48
C LEU A 251 -9.01 13.63 16.38
N VAL A 252 -7.95 14.24 15.83
CA VAL A 252 -7.10 15.18 16.57
C VAL A 252 -7.90 16.42 16.99
N ASN A 253 -8.80 16.92 16.16
CA ASN A 253 -9.67 18.04 16.50
C ASN A 253 -10.63 17.69 17.65
N LEU A 254 -11.31 16.55 17.56
CA LEU A 254 -12.18 16.02 18.62
C LEU A 254 -11.42 15.77 19.94
N LEU A 255 -10.16 15.34 19.89
CA LEU A 255 -9.30 15.19 21.06
C LEU A 255 -8.95 16.55 21.69
N ASN A 256 -8.54 17.53 20.87
CA ASN A 256 -8.18 18.87 21.36
C ASN A 256 -9.38 19.58 22.00
N LEU A 257 -10.59 19.34 21.48
CA LEU A 257 -11.85 19.87 22.01
C LEU A 257 -12.46 19.01 23.13
N GLU A 258 -11.77 17.94 23.55
CA GLU A 258 -12.18 17.04 24.63
C GLU A 258 -13.56 16.36 24.44
N TYR A 259 -13.98 16.15 23.19
CA TYR A 259 -15.19 15.37 22.89
C TYR A 259 -14.92 13.86 22.97
N ILE A 260 -13.67 13.46 22.75
CA ILE A 260 -13.23 12.06 22.79
C ILE A 260 -11.95 11.92 23.61
N ARG A 261 -11.70 10.71 24.11
CA ARG A 261 -10.47 10.33 24.81
C ARG A 261 -9.82 9.16 24.09
N ALA A 262 -8.51 9.25 23.88
CA ALA A 262 -7.71 8.15 23.35
C ALA A 262 -7.45 7.08 24.43
N LEU A 263 -7.74 5.82 24.11
CA LEU A 263 -7.40 4.64 24.90
C LEU A 263 -6.24 3.93 24.20
N GLN A 264 -5.10 3.86 24.89
CA GLN A 264 -3.95 3.08 24.41
C GLN A 264 -4.35 1.59 24.38
N PRO A 265 -3.96 0.81 23.35
CA PRO A 265 -4.27 -0.61 23.31
C PRO A 265 -3.69 -1.30 24.54
N SER A 266 -4.56 -2.01 25.27
CA SER A 266 -4.24 -2.80 26.45
C SER A 266 -3.32 -3.96 26.09
N GLY A 267 -2.03 -3.67 25.87
CA GLY A 267 -1.02 -4.65 25.45
C GLY A 267 0.43 -4.25 25.71
N LEU A 268 0.69 -3.01 26.13
CA LEU A 268 2.03 -2.52 26.48
C LEU A 268 2.09 -1.75 27.81
N SER A 269 1.02 -1.83 28.62
CA SER A 269 0.92 -1.17 29.93
C SER A 269 1.16 -2.16 31.07
N GLY A 270 2.23 -2.92 30.98
CA GLY A 270 2.96 -3.40 32.16
C GLY A 270 4.34 -2.78 32.07
N LEU A 271 4.67 -1.87 32.98
CA LEU A 271 5.88 -1.03 33.03
C LEU A 271 5.74 0.36 32.37
N SER A 272 4.85 1.21 32.90
CA SER A 272 5.22 2.60 33.21
C SER A 272 4.00 3.38 33.73
N SER A 273 3.72 3.24 35.03
CA SER A 273 3.08 4.29 35.82
C SER A 273 3.19 3.97 37.31
N SER A 274 4.31 4.36 37.92
CA SER A 274 4.28 4.84 39.29
C SER A 274 5.41 5.84 39.48
N ALA A 275 5.02 7.09 39.62
CA ALA A 275 5.90 8.15 40.05
C ALA A 275 6.13 8.05 41.57
N ARG A 276 7.38 8.33 41.97
CA ARG A 276 7.81 8.81 43.29
C ARG A 276 7.71 7.82 44.46
N GLY A 277 8.87 7.25 44.78
CA GLY A 277 9.19 6.70 46.10
C GLY A 277 10.10 5.47 46.01
N GLY A 278 11.42 5.66 46.01
CA GLY A 278 12.36 4.56 46.20
C GLY A 278 13.56 4.56 45.25
N GLU A 279 14.34 5.64 45.22
CA GLU A 279 15.48 5.79 44.30
C GLU A 279 16.76 5.02 44.72
N LEU A 280 16.71 4.10 45.71
CA LEU A 280 17.93 3.41 46.17
C LEU A 280 17.92 1.87 46.16
N ILE A 281 16.79 1.18 45.98
CA ILE A 281 16.75 -0.29 46.24
C ILE A 281 16.81 -1.16 44.96
N VAL A 282 16.51 -0.63 43.76
CA VAL A 282 16.33 -1.48 42.56
C VAL A 282 17.61 -1.75 41.76
N ARG A 283 18.74 -1.06 42.02
CA ARG A 283 19.97 -1.26 41.24
C ARG A 283 20.74 -2.56 41.53
N LEU A 284 20.48 -3.25 42.64
CA LEU A 284 21.20 -4.48 43.01
C LEU A 284 20.47 -5.79 42.65
N GLY A 285 19.14 -5.78 42.46
CA GLY A 285 18.36 -7.00 42.19
C GLY A 285 18.33 -7.45 40.72
N GLY A 286 18.45 -6.51 39.77
CA GLY A 286 18.25 -6.79 38.35
C GLY A 286 19.37 -7.58 37.66
N VAL A 287 20.60 -7.50 38.17
CA VAL A 287 21.75 -8.21 37.58
C VAL A 287 21.77 -9.68 38.00
N LEU A 288 21.45 -9.97 39.27
CA LEU A 288 21.39 -11.35 39.78
C LEU A 288 20.24 -12.15 39.17
N ALA A 289 19.08 -11.52 38.95
CA ALA A 289 17.94 -12.18 38.31
C ALA A 289 18.23 -12.55 36.85
N ARG A 290 18.95 -11.70 36.11
CA ARG A 290 19.32 -11.96 34.71
C ARG A 290 20.37 -13.07 34.58
N ALA A 291 21.35 -13.10 35.49
CA ALA A 291 22.36 -14.15 35.52
C ALA A 291 21.76 -15.54 35.80
N ALA A 292 20.79 -15.61 36.73
CA ALA A 292 20.10 -16.87 37.06
C ALA A 292 19.30 -17.44 35.88
N VAL A 293 18.59 -16.58 35.13
CA VAL A 293 17.82 -17.00 33.95
C VAL A 293 18.75 -17.49 32.82
N THR A 294 19.87 -16.80 32.57
CA THR A 294 20.84 -17.25 31.56
C THR A 294 21.48 -18.58 31.91
N LEU A 295 21.78 -18.81 33.20
CA LEU A 295 22.34 -20.09 33.67
C LEU A 295 21.35 -21.25 33.50
N LEU A 296 20.06 -21.00 33.75
CA LEU A 296 19.00 -22.00 33.53
C LEU A 296 18.85 -22.39 32.06
N VAL A 297 18.93 -21.42 31.14
CA VAL A 297 18.85 -21.68 29.70
C VAL A 297 20.06 -22.47 29.21
N ILE A 298 21.27 -22.13 29.69
CA ILE A 298 22.50 -22.85 29.34
C ILE A 298 22.46 -24.29 29.89
N ALA A 299 22.00 -24.49 31.12
CA ALA A 299 21.84 -25.82 31.70
C ALA A 299 20.81 -26.66 30.92
N ALA A 300 19.69 -26.06 30.51
CA ALA A 300 18.68 -26.73 29.68
C ALA A 300 19.23 -27.12 28.30
N LEU A 301 19.97 -26.23 27.63
CA LEU A 301 20.60 -26.53 26.34
C LEU A 301 21.68 -27.60 26.47
N SER A 302 22.49 -27.56 27.52
CA SER A 302 23.52 -28.57 27.79
C SER A 302 22.93 -29.93 28.16
N PHE A 303 21.76 -29.95 28.79
CA PHE A 303 21.01 -31.18 29.07
C PHE A 303 20.41 -31.79 27.80
N VAL A 304 19.89 -30.95 26.90
CA VAL A 304 19.42 -31.41 25.57
C VAL A 304 20.59 -31.92 24.73
N ALA A 305 21.72 -31.21 24.73
CA ALA A 305 22.93 -31.62 24.00
C ALA A 305 23.51 -32.94 24.53
N SER A 306 23.52 -33.17 25.85
CA SER A 306 24.03 -34.43 26.42
C SER A 306 23.12 -35.64 26.20
N ARG A 307 21.85 -35.41 25.83
CA ARG A 307 20.90 -36.46 25.43
C ARG A 307 20.97 -36.81 23.95
N LEU A 308 21.64 -35.99 23.14
CA LEU A 308 21.88 -36.25 21.73
C LEU A 308 23.22 -36.98 21.59
N ARG A 309 23.19 -38.29 21.32
CA ARG A 309 24.41 -39.07 21.07
C ARG A 309 25.07 -38.59 19.76
N PRO A 310 26.37 -38.23 19.75
CA PRO A 310 27.00 -37.57 18.61
C PRO A 310 27.43 -38.50 17.45
N ASP A 311 27.16 -39.81 17.52
CA ASP A 311 27.63 -40.79 16.52
C ASP A 311 26.68 -41.03 15.33
N THR A 312 25.67 -40.19 15.11
CA THR A 312 24.77 -40.31 13.94
C THR A 312 24.63 -39.04 13.10
N TRP A 313 25.47 -38.03 13.33
CA TRP A 313 25.46 -36.82 12.50
C TRP A 313 26.35 -37.01 11.26
N ASP A 314 25.81 -37.74 10.29
CA ASP A 314 26.31 -37.77 8.93
C ASP A 314 26.07 -36.40 8.28
N LEU A 315 27.13 -35.58 8.22
CA LEU A 315 27.16 -34.23 7.62
C LEU A 315 27.41 -34.29 6.09
N GLN A 316 26.95 -35.34 5.43
CA GLN A 316 26.99 -35.47 3.97
C GLN A 316 25.65 -35.96 3.42
N GLY A 317 24.58 -35.22 3.72
CA GLY A 317 23.23 -35.61 3.26
C GLY A 317 22.14 -34.57 3.45
N ALA A 318 22.48 -33.27 3.50
CA ALA A 318 21.48 -32.20 3.51
C ALA A 318 20.87 -32.04 2.10
N SER A 319 20.09 -33.04 1.68
CA SER A 319 19.17 -32.91 0.55
C SER A 319 18.18 -31.79 0.86
N ALA A 320 18.27 -30.75 0.04
CA ALA A 320 17.19 -29.87 -0.37
C ALA A 320 16.05 -29.64 0.64
N SER A 321 16.08 -28.48 1.27
CA SER A 321 14.91 -27.86 1.89
C SER A 321 13.72 -27.87 0.90
N SER A 322 12.73 -28.72 1.17
CA SER A 322 11.45 -28.70 0.48
C SER A 322 10.69 -27.43 0.91
N TYR A 323 10.83 -26.35 0.15
CA TYR A 323 9.98 -25.18 0.33
C TYR A 323 8.54 -25.59 -0.04
N SER A 324 7.63 -25.57 0.93
CA SER A 324 6.22 -25.91 0.75
C SER A 324 5.38 -24.80 0.12
N ASP A 325 5.95 -23.61 -0.09
CA ASP A 325 5.27 -22.43 -0.65
C ASP A 325 5.35 -22.38 -2.19
N PRO A 326 4.22 -22.50 -2.92
CA PRO A 326 4.17 -22.38 -4.38
C PRO A 326 4.79 -21.10 -4.97
N ALA A 327 4.80 -19.99 -4.22
CA ALA A 327 5.39 -18.73 -4.68
C ALA A 327 6.92 -18.79 -4.69
N ALA A 328 7.52 -19.34 -3.64
CA ALA A 328 8.96 -19.56 -3.57
C ALA A 328 9.44 -20.53 -4.67
N GLN A 329 8.67 -21.61 -4.93
CA GLN A 329 9.01 -22.56 -6.00
C GLN A 329 9.03 -21.91 -7.39
N ARG A 330 8.10 -20.98 -7.66
CA ARG A 330 8.03 -20.25 -8.94
C ARG A 330 9.17 -19.25 -9.12
N LEU A 331 9.63 -18.62 -8.04
CA LEU A 331 10.77 -17.71 -8.07
C LEU A 331 12.07 -18.48 -8.31
N VAL A 332 12.28 -19.56 -7.55
CA VAL A 332 13.45 -20.44 -7.69
C VAL A 332 13.49 -21.05 -9.10
N SER A 333 12.37 -21.52 -9.62
CA SER A 333 12.34 -22.12 -10.96
C SER A 333 12.68 -21.13 -12.08
N ARG A 334 12.16 -19.90 -12.03
CA ARG A 334 12.52 -18.84 -12.99
C ARG A 334 14.02 -18.53 -12.94
N ALA A 335 14.58 -18.37 -11.74
CA ALA A 335 16.01 -18.11 -11.58
C ALA A 335 16.86 -19.27 -12.13
N GLN A 336 16.45 -20.51 -11.87
CA GLN A 336 17.13 -21.70 -12.34
C GLN A 336 17.08 -21.83 -13.87
N GLN A 337 15.92 -21.56 -14.47
CA GLN A 337 15.76 -21.59 -15.93
C GLN A 337 16.69 -20.59 -16.62
N VAL A 338 16.74 -19.34 -16.14
CA VAL A 338 17.65 -18.31 -16.67
C VAL A 338 19.12 -18.74 -16.57
N ARG A 339 19.49 -19.43 -15.49
CA ARG A 339 20.85 -19.92 -15.30
C ARG A 339 21.22 -21.02 -16.30
N ILE A 340 20.31 -21.94 -16.60
CA ILE A 340 20.52 -22.98 -17.62
C ILE A 340 20.60 -22.36 -19.02
N GLU A 341 19.73 -21.40 -19.33
CA GLU A 341 19.77 -20.66 -20.61
C GLU A 341 21.10 -19.92 -20.80
N ALA A 342 21.59 -19.25 -19.76
CA ALA A 342 22.90 -18.59 -19.80
C ALA A 342 24.05 -19.60 -20.02
N ALA A 343 24.01 -20.76 -19.35
CA ALA A 343 25.02 -21.80 -19.52
C ALA A 343 25.02 -22.41 -20.93
N LEU A 344 23.83 -22.61 -21.52
CA LEU A 344 23.68 -23.05 -22.92
C LEU A 344 24.30 -22.06 -23.89
N GLU A 345 24.12 -20.76 -23.63
CA GLU A 345 24.66 -19.71 -24.49
C GLU A 345 26.19 -19.60 -24.36
N VAL A 346 26.74 -19.73 -23.14
CA VAL A 346 28.19 -19.80 -22.92
C VAL A 346 28.78 -21.02 -23.64
N PHE A 347 28.16 -22.19 -23.52
CA PHE A 347 28.59 -23.40 -24.23
C PHE A 347 28.59 -23.20 -25.75
N ARG A 348 27.55 -22.55 -26.29
CA ARG A 348 27.42 -22.23 -27.72
C ARG A 348 28.53 -21.28 -28.19
N LEU A 349 28.86 -20.27 -27.40
CA LEU A 349 29.94 -19.33 -27.72
C LEU A 349 31.31 -20.01 -27.70
N GLU A 350 31.52 -20.98 -26.81
CA GLU A 350 32.81 -21.67 -26.67
C GLU A 350 33.00 -22.79 -27.71
N LYS A 351 31.97 -23.62 -27.94
CA LYS A 351 32.07 -24.81 -28.81
C LYS A 351 31.49 -24.59 -30.21
N GLY A 352 30.81 -23.47 -30.45
CA GLY A 352 30.21 -23.10 -31.74
C GLY A 352 28.84 -23.74 -32.01
N ASN A 353 28.41 -24.71 -31.19
CA ASN A 353 27.14 -25.43 -31.29
C ASN A 353 26.47 -25.62 -29.91
N LEU A 354 25.18 -25.95 -29.90
CA LEU A 354 24.44 -26.27 -28.67
C LEU A 354 24.67 -27.73 -28.26
N PRO A 355 24.73 -28.04 -26.94
CA PRO A 355 25.04 -29.38 -26.46
C PRO A 355 23.93 -30.38 -26.79
N GLU A 356 24.27 -31.67 -26.88
CA GLU A 356 23.28 -32.70 -27.19
C GLU A 356 22.29 -32.96 -26.07
N ARG A 357 22.78 -32.81 -24.84
CA ARG A 357 22.09 -33.06 -23.58
C ARG A 357 22.52 -31.98 -22.58
N LEU A 358 21.65 -31.65 -21.63
CA LEU A 358 22.00 -30.70 -20.57
C LEU A 358 23.15 -31.21 -19.68
N ASP A 359 23.33 -32.52 -19.58
CA ASP A 359 24.42 -33.16 -18.82
C ASP A 359 25.81 -32.66 -19.26
N SER A 360 25.98 -32.32 -20.54
CA SER A 360 27.25 -31.80 -21.07
C SER A 360 27.63 -30.44 -20.46
N LEU A 361 26.67 -29.66 -19.95
CA LEU A 361 26.95 -28.41 -19.23
C LEU A 361 27.57 -28.68 -17.85
N VAL A 362 27.28 -29.84 -17.26
CA VAL A 362 27.88 -30.28 -16.00
C VAL A 362 29.28 -30.82 -16.22
N GLU A 363 29.48 -31.58 -17.30
CA GLU A 363 30.81 -32.11 -17.69
C GLU A 363 31.83 -31.01 -17.95
N VAL A 364 31.42 -29.91 -18.57
CA VAL A 364 32.27 -28.73 -18.84
C VAL A 364 32.33 -27.79 -17.63
N GLY A 365 31.59 -28.07 -16.55
CA GLY A 365 31.63 -27.32 -15.29
C GLY A 365 30.85 -26.00 -15.31
N LEU A 366 29.97 -25.79 -16.29
CA LEU A 366 29.10 -24.60 -16.36
C LEU A 366 27.93 -24.69 -15.38
N LEU A 367 27.50 -25.91 -15.03
CA LEU A 367 26.41 -26.18 -14.08
C LEU A 367 26.78 -27.33 -13.13
N ARG A 368 26.05 -27.47 -12.02
CA ARG A 368 26.10 -28.65 -11.15
C ARG A 368 24.96 -29.60 -11.48
N ASN A 369 25.06 -30.87 -11.08
CA ASN A 369 23.99 -31.86 -11.33
C ASN A 369 22.65 -31.44 -10.67
N GLU A 370 22.73 -30.82 -9.48
CA GLU A 370 21.57 -30.23 -8.79
C GLU A 370 20.87 -29.15 -9.62
N ASP A 371 21.60 -28.48 -10.52
CA ASP A 371 21.08 -27.37 -11.28
C ASP A 371 20.18 -27.78 -12.45
N LEU A 372 20.26 -29.05 -12.88
CA LEU A 372 19.49 -29.59 -14.00
C LEU A 372 18.08 -30.03 -13.61
N ARG A 373 17.72 -29.95 -12.32
CA ARG A 373 16.45 -30.42 -11.78
C ARG A 373 15.49 -29.26 -11.48
N TYR A 374 14.26 -29.40 -11.94
CA TYR A 374 13.14 -28.51 -11.65
C TYR A 374 12.55 -28.83 -10.27
N PRO A 375 12.27 -27.82 -9.42
CA PRO A 375 13.12 -27.52 -8.30
C PRO A 375 13.48 -28.65 -7.34
N TRP A 376 12.85 -29.83 -7.34
CA TRP A 376 13.27 -30.93 -6.43
C TRP A 376 13.04 -32.38 -6.91
N ARG A 377 12.65 -32.67 -8.17
CA ARG A 377 12.53 -34.10 -8.62
C ARG A 377 12.79 -34.37 -10.09
N ASP A 378 12.25 -33.54 -10.98
CA ASP A 378 12.15 -33.84 -12.41
C ASP A 378 13.13 -32.97 -13.21
N ASP A 379 13.70 -33.51 -14.29
CA ASP A 379 14.64 -32.76 -15.14
C ASP A 379 13.92 -31.75 -16.05
N TYR A 380 14.62 -30.68 -16.45
CA TYR A 380 14.11 -29.77 -17.48
C TYR A 380 14.00 -30.48 -18.83
N TYR A 381 12.92 -30.19 -19.57
CA TYR A 381 12.81 -30.65 -20.95
C TYR A 381 13.66 -29.77 -21.86
N TYR A 382 14.66 -30.39 -22.50
CA TYR A 382 15.56 -29.72 -23.42
C TYR A 382 15.50 -30.39 -24.80
N ARG A 383 15.35 -29.57 -25.84
CA ARG A 383 15.42 -30.04 -27.23
C ARG A 383 16.06 -28.99 -28.13
N ARG A 384 16.95 -29.43 -29.02
CA ARG A 384 17.49 -28.62 -30.12
C ARG A 384 16.47 -28.56 -31.27
N THR A 385 16.17 -27.35 -31.74
CA THR A 385 15.25 -27.11 -32.88
C THR A 385 16.02 -26.87 -34.17
N SER A 386 17.16 -26.18 -34.08
CA SER A 386 18.14 -25.95 -35.17
C SER A 386 19.53 -25.73 -34.54
N ASP A 387 20.60 -25.64 -35.35
CA ASP A 387 21.99 -25.50 -34.85
C ASP A 387 22.21 -24.32 -33.88
N ARG A 388 21.29 -23.35 -33.85
CA ARG A 388 21.37 -22.14 -33.01
C ARG A 388 20.14 -21.89 -32.15
N GLN A 389 19.16 -22.78 -32.13
CA GLN A 389 17.93 -22.60 -31.33
C GLN A 389 17.62 -23.84 -30.50
N PHE A 390 17.23 -23.60 -29.26
CA PHE A 390 16.79 -24.63 -28.33
C PHE A 390 15.43 -24.28 -27.73
N ILE A 391 14.75 -25.30 -27.24
CA ILE A 391 13.58 -25.20 -26.39
C ILE A 391 14.00 -25.75 -25.02
N LEU A 392 13.86 -24.91 -24.00
CA LEU A 392 14.01 -25.30 -22.60
C LEU A 392 12.67 -25.05 -21.91
N LEU A 393 12.06 -26.11 -21.38
CA LEU A 393 10.78 -26.01 -20.69
C LEU A 393 10.88 -26.67 -19.31
N PRO A 394 10.22 -26.10 -18.30
CA PRO A 394 9.98 -26.84 -17.06
C PRO A 394 9.08 -28.06 -17.34
N PRO A 395 9.16 -29.12 -16.51
CA PRO A 395 8.27 -30.26 -16.60
C PRO A 395 6.80 -29.82 -16.49
N LEU A 396 5.94 -30.40 -17.32
CA LEU A 396 4.50 -30.19 -17.28
C LEU A 396 3.95 -30.88 -16.02
N ARG A 397 3.47 -30.10 -15.04
CA ARG A 397 2.74 -30.59 -13.86
C ARG A 397 1.26 -30.36 -13.98
#